data_AF-A0A336K0L4-F1
#
_entry.id   AF-A0A336K0L4-F1
#
_cell.length_a   1.000
_cell.length_b   1.000
_cell.length_c   1.000
_cell.angle_alpha   90.00
_cell.angle_beta   90.00
_cell.angle_gamma   90.00
#
_symmetry.space_group_name_H-M   'P 1'
#
loop_
_entity.id
_entity.type
_entity.pdbx_description
1 polymer ?
#
loop_
_entity_poly.entity_id
_entity_poly.type
_entity_poly.pdbx_seq_one_letter_code
_entity_poly.pdbx_strand_id
1 'polypeptide(L)'
;MSIKSQDDIPLADADDEAIVDEENTNNMRNGQSMDSITSSYSSSDVNDLQDNTPDEQEEKARLITQVLELQNTLDDLSQRVDSVKEENLKLKSENQVLNQYIENLMSASSVFQSTNPNNVKKKKSQC
;
A
#
# COMPACT_ATOMS: atom_id res chain seq x y z
N MET A 1 -22.84 -24.35 -31.86
CA MET A 1 -23.24 -23.76 -30.57
C MET A 1 -22.54 -22.43 -30.44
N SER A 2 -23.30 -21.34 -30.51
CA SER A 2 -22.84 -20.01 -30.09
C SER A 2 -22.74 -19.97 -28.58
N ILE A 3 -21.64 -19.42 -28.07
CA ILE A 3 -21.59 -18.71 -26.81
C ILE A 3 -20.66 -17.51 -27.00
N LYS A 4 -21.28 -16.35 -27.22
CA LYS A 4 -20.69 -15.05 -26.89
C LYS A 4 -20.89 -14.88 -25.38
N SER A 5 -19.80 -14.71 -24.65
CA SER A 5 -19.74 -14.03 -23.35
C SER A 5 -18.37 -13.35 -23.38
N GLN A 6 -18.30 -12.06 -23.71
CA GLN A 6 -18.47 -10.94 -22.75
C GLN A 6 -17.68 -11.23 -21.49
N ASP A 7 -16.47 -10.70 -21.44
CA ASP A 7 -15.81 -10.10 -20.27
C ASP A 7 -14.42 -9.60 -20.70
N ASP A 8 -14.39 -8.67 -21.66
CA ASP A 8 -13.26 -7.74 -21.77
C ASP A 8 -13.40 -6.80 -20.57
N ILE A 9 -12.76 -7.18 -19.45
CA ILE A 9 -12.69 -6.34 -18.27
C ILE A 9 -11.91 -5.09 -18.69
N PRO A 10 -12.52 -3.89 -18.67
CA PRO A 10 -11.76 -2.67 -18.92
C PRO A 10 -10.68 -2.58 -17.84
N LEU A 11 -9.41 -2.55 -18.26
CA LEU A 11 -8.32 -2.26 -17.34
C LEU A 11 -8.62 -0.90 -16.68
N ALA A 12 -8.65 -0.89 -15.35
CA ALA A 12 -8.78 0.31 -14.54
C ALA A 12 -7.44 1.07 -14.45
N ASP A 13 -6.64 1.03 -15.51
CA ASP A 13 -5.31 1.64 -15.61
C ASP A 13 -5.33 3.00 -16.33
N ALA A 14 -6.52 3.52 -16.67
CA ALA A 14 -6.72 4.92 -17.00
C ALA A 14 -7.16 5.70 -15.75
N ASP A 15 -6.34 5.69 -14.69
CA ASP A 15 -6.38 6.78 -13.71
C ASP A 15 -5.81 8.02 -14.42
N ASP A 16 -6.68 8.99 -14.68
CA ASP A 16 -6.29 10.32 -15.14
C ASP A 16 -5.29 10.90 -14.13
N GLU A 17 -4.01 10.95 -14.52
CA GLU A 17 -2.99 11.77 -13.87
C GLU A 17 -3.53 13.21 -13.78
N ALA A 18 -3.92 13.63 -12.58
CA ALA A 18 -4.29 15.01 -12.31
C ALA A 18 -3.05 15.89 -12.53
N ILE A 19 -3.01 16.59 -13.66
CA ILE A 19 -2.05 17.66 -13.93
C ILE A 19 -2.28 18.74 -12.87
N VAL A 20 -1.45 18.74 -11.82
CA VAL A 20 -1.32 19.87 -10.90
C VAL A 20 -0.48 20.93 -11.60
N ASP A 21 -1.12 22.01 -12.04
CA ASP A 21 -0.43 23.19 -12.54
C ASP A 21 0.47 23.76 -11.41
N GLU A 22 1.79 23.58 -11.53
CA GLU A 22 2.84 24.04 -10.61
C GLU A 22 3.09 25.58 -10.65
N GLU A 23 2.05 26.39 -10.89
CA GLU A 23 2.19 27.85 -11.09
C GLU A 23 1.31 28.68 -10.13
N ASN A 24 1.12 28.26 -8.86
CA ASN A 24 0.49 29.18 -7.87
C ASN A 24 0.77 28.96 -6.37
N THR A 25 1.92 28.43 -5.95
CA THR A 25 2.20 28.24 -4.51
C THR A 25 2.89 29.43 -3.82
N ASN A 26 3.00 30.59 -4.47
CA ASN A 26 3.79 31.72 -3.94
C ASN A 26 3.00 32.82 -3.20
N ASN A 27 1.72 32.65 -2.87
CA ASN A 27 0.92 33.75 -2.31
C ASN A 27 0.43 33.63 -0.85
N MET A 28 0.95 32.68 -0.05
CA MET A 28 0.64 32.61 1.40
C MET A 28 1.84 32.91 2.29
N ARG A 29 2.64 33.91 1.91
CA ARG A 29 3.56 34.55 2.85
C ARG A 29 3.21 36.02 2.98
N ASN A 30 2.75 36.34 4.19
CA ASN A 30 3.15 37.50 4.97
C ASN A 30 2.12 38.63 5.17
N GLY A 31 1.73 38.79 6.45
CA GLY A 31 1.14 39.99 7.02
C GLY A 31 -0.30 39.80 7.47
N GLN A 32 -0.77 40.23 8.65
CA GLN A 32 -0.25 41.11 9.68
C GLN A 32 -1.15 40.89 10.92
N SER A 33 -0.56 40.96 12.12
CA SER A 33 -1.17 41.27 13.42
C SER A 33 -2.52 40.63 13.83
N MET A 34 -2.48 39.73 14.81
CA MET A 34 -3.60 39.49 15.73
C MET A 34 -3.22 39.84 17.18
N ASP A 35 -2.69 41.04 17.38
CA ASP A 35 -2.67 41.65 18.72
C ASP A 35 -4.06 42.24 19.01
N SER A 36 -5.03 41.39 19.39
CA SER A 36 -6.25 41.78 20.13
C SER A 36 -7.10 40.56 20.47
N ILE A 37 -6.66 39.79 21.48
CA ILE A 37 -7.58 39.00 22.31
C ILE A 37 -7.26 39.30 23.78
N THR A 38 -7.19 40.59 24.11
CA THR A 38 -7.23 41.02 25.51
C THR A 38 -8.67 40.98 26.00
N SER A 39 -8.97 39.90 26.72
CA SER A 39 -9.75 39.84 27.95
C SER A 39 -11.12 40.54 27.98
N SER A 40 -12.18 39.77 27.74
CA SER A 40 -13.55 40.08 28.21
C SER A 40 -14.36 38.81 28.44
N TYR A 41 -13.78 37.84 29.16
CA TYR A 41 -14.57 37.03 30.06
C TYR A 41 -13.84 36.94 31.39
N SER A 42 -14.46 37.62 32.35
CA SER A 42 -14.58 37.28 33.74
C SER A 42 -13.62 36.22 34.27
N SER A 43 -12.83 36.63 35.25
CA SER A 43 -12.50 35.80 36.40
C SER A 43 -13.78 35.21 36.97
N SER A 44 -14.19 34.08 36.43
CA SER A 44 -15.21 33.20 36.96
C SER A 44 -14.61 31.82 36.83
N ASP A 45 -14.14 31.35 37.99
CA ASP A 45 -14.10 29.93 38.30
C ASP A 45 -12.96 29.14 37.67
N VAL A 46 -11.80 29.36 38.28
CA VAL A 46 -10.79 28.34 38.64
C VAL A 46 -11.36 27.13 39.41
N ASN A 47 -12.62 26.72 39.16
CA ASN A 47 -13.34 25.65 39.86
C ASN A 47 -13.67 24.45 38.97
N ASP A 48 -13.04 24.30 37.80
CA ASP A 48 -13.07 23.01 37.08
C ASP A 48 -12.06 21.99 37.65
N LEU A 49 -11.65 22.20 38.91
CA LEU A 49 -10.66 21.40 39.63
C LEU A 49 -11.26 20.53 40.74
N GLN A 50 -12.58 20.51 40.93
CA GLN A 50 -13.11 20.03 42.22
C GLN A 50 -14.31 19.09 42.14
N ASP A 51 -14.35 18.17 41.18
CA ASP A 51 -15.08 16.90 41.37
C ASP A 51 -14.53 15.76 40.51
N ASN A 52 -13.21 15.58 40.49
CA ASN A 52 -12.66 14.24 40.19
C ASN A 52 -12.30 13.66 41.56
N THR A 53 -13.07 12.69 42.01
CA THR A 53 -12.69 11.91 43.19
C THR A 53 -11.31 11.30 42.94
N PRO A 54 -10.46 11.13 43.97
CA PRO A 54 -9.15 10.49 43.81
C PRO A 54 -9.25 9.11 43.13
N ASP A 55 -10.38 8.42 43.31
CA ASP A 55 -10.70 7.15 42.67
C ASP A 55 -10.87 7.28 41.14
N GLU A 56 -11.59 8.30 40.65
CA GLU A 56 -11.77 8.55 39.21
C GLU A 56 -10.45 8.94 38.52
N GLN A 57 -9.61 9.70 39.21
CA GLN A 57 -8.29 10.06 38.69
C GLN A 57 -7.37 8.84 38.59
N GLU A 58 -7.46 7.91 39.54
CA GLU A 58 -6.73 6.63 39.50
C GLU A 58 -7.24 5.73 38.36
N GLU A 59 -8.56 5.61 38.20
CA GLU A 59 -9.15 4.83 37.10
C GLU A 59 -8.73 5.39 35.73
N LYS A 60 -8.77 6.72 35.57
CA LYS A 60 -8.28 7.39 34.37
C LYS A 60 -6.79 7.10 34.12
N ALA A 61 -5.95 7.11 35.16
CA ALA A 61 -4.54 6.77 35.03
C ALA A 61 -4.31 5.31 34.59
N ARG A 62 -5.11 4.36 35.12
CA ARG A 62 -5.07 2.95 34.70
C ARG A 62 -5.51 2.78 33.25
N LEU A 63 -6.58 3.44 32.84
CA LEU A 63 -7.06 3.42 31.45
C LEU A 63 -6.02 4.01 30.49
N ILE A 64 -5.39 5.14 30.85
CA ILE A 64 -4.31 5.73 30.05
C ILE A 64 -3.17 4.73 29.87
N THR A 65 -2.76 4.03 30.94
CA THR A 65 -1.69 3.03 30.88
C THR A 65 -2.05 1.90 29.91
N GLN A 66 -3.26 1.36 30.01
CA GLN A 66 -3.73 0.30 29.10
C GLN A 66 -3.76 0.78 27.64
N VAL A 67 -4.23 2.01 27.39
CA VAL A 67 -4.23 2.58 26.03
C VAL A 67 -2.81 2.68 25.49
N LEU A 68 -1.85 3.13 26.30
CA LEU A 68 -0.45 3.23 25.88
C LEU A 68 0.16 1.86 25.56
N GLU A 69 -0.11 0.83 26.38
CA GLU A 69 0.34 -0.54 26.12
C GLU A 69 -0.24 -1.10 24.82
N LEU A 70 -1.53 -0.87 24.57
CA LEU A 70 -2.20 -1.28 23.34
C LEU A 70 -1.64 -0.54 22.12
N GLN A 71 -1.38 0.77 22.24
CA GLN A 71 -0.77 1.58 21.19
C GLN A 71 0.63 1.07 20.85
N ASN A 72 1.47 0.78 21.85
CA ASN A 72 2.79 0.20 21.62
C ASN A 72 2.70 -1.15 20.90
N THR A 73 1.80 -2.04 21.35
CA THR A 73 1.60 -3.35 20.72
C THR A 73 1.12 -3.23 19.27
N LEU A 74 0.24 -2.26 19.00
CA LEU A 74 -0.27 -1.99 17.66
C LEU A 74 0.81 -1.44 16.74
N ASP A 75 1.64 -0.52 17.25
CA ASP A 75 2.78 0.05 16.51
C ASP A 75 3.80 -1.04 16.13
N ASP A 76 4.17 -1.89 17.08
CA ASP A 76 5.04 -3.05 16.86
C ASP A 76 4.48 -3.98 15.78
N LEU A 77 3.17 -4.28 15.85
CA LEU A 77 2.51 -5.11 14.85
C LEU A 77 2.47 -4.44 13.47
N SER A 78 2.23 -3.13 13.42
CA SER A 78 2.22 -2.35 12.19
C SER A 78 3.60 -2.40 11.52
N GLN A 79 4.68 -2.16 12.27
CA GLN A 79 6.03 -2.21 11.74
C GLN A 79 6.38 -3.62 11.22
N ARG A 80 5.99 -4.67 11.93
CA ARG A 80 6.17 -6.06 11.47
C ARG A 80 5.42 -6.35 10.17
N VAL A 81 4.19 -5.83 10.03
CA VAL A 81 3.41 -5.97 8.80
C VAL A 81 4.12 -5.28 7.63
N ASP A 82 4.65 -4.08 7.84
CA ASP A 82 5.36 -3.35 6.79
C ASP A 82 6.67 -4.03 6.38
N SER A 83 7.42 -4.59 7.35
CA SER A 83 8.59 -5.42 7.06
C SER A 83 8.23 -6.67 6.23
N VAL A 84 7.14 -7.37 6.58
CA VAL A 84 6.68 -8.53 5.80
C VAL A 84 6.24 -8.14 4.39
N LYS A 85 5.59 -6.97 4.21
CA LYS A 85 5.24 -6.47 2.88
C LYS A 85 6.48 -6.18 2.05
N GLU A 86 7.49 -5.54 2.62
CA GLU A 86 8.76 -5.25 1.92
C GLU A 86 9.46 -6.54 1.47
N GLU A 87 9.60 -7.52 2.36
CA GLU A 87 10.16 -8.83 2.01
C GLU A 87 9.34 -9.53 0.92
N ASN A 88 8.00 -9.46 1.00
CA ASN A 88 7.13 -10.04 -0.02
C ASN A 88 7.32 -9.38 -1.40
N LEU A 89 7.45 -8.06 -1.45
CA LEU A 89 7.72 -7.33 -2.69
C LEU A 89 9.07 -7.70 -3.29
N LYS A 90 10.11 -7.83 -2.46
CA LYS A 90 11.43 -8.29 -2.89
C LYS A 90 11.38 -9.70 -3.46
N LEU A 91 10.69 -10.62 -2.79
CA LEU A 91 10.53 -12.00 -3.30
C LEU A 91 9.73 -12.03 -4.61
N LYS A 92 8.72 -11.18 -4.77
CA LYS A 92 7.96 -11.07 -6.01
C LYS A 92 8.82 -10.58 -7.17
N SER A 93 9.64 -9.55 -6.95
CA SER A 93 10.53 -9.03 -8.00
C SER A 93 11.61 -10.03 -8.38
N GLU A 94 12.20 -10.75 -7.42
CA GLU A 94 13.15 -11.82 -7.69
C GLU A 94 12.51 -12.97 -8.48
N ASN A 95 11.31 -13.41 -8.08
CA ASN A 95 10.58 -14.44 -8.81
C ASN A 95 10.20 -13.99 -10.23
N GLN A 96 9.89 -12.71 -10.44
CA GLN A 96 9.62 -12.18 -11.78
C GLN A 96 10.84 -12.31 -12.68
N VAL A 97 12.03 -11.94 -12.18
CA VAL A 97 13.29 -12.08 -12.93
C VAL A 97 13.60 -13.54 -13.22
N LEU A 98 13.41 -14.44 -12.24
CA LEU A 98 13.61 -15.88 -12.41
C LEU A 98 12.64 -16.48 -13.45
N ASN A 99 11.37 -16.12 -13.39
CA ASN A 99 10.36 -16.56 -14.36
C ASN A 99 10.75 -16.11 -15.77
N GLN A 100 11.16 -14.86 -15.96
CA GLN A 100 11.63 -14.37 -17.26
C GLN A 100 12.86 -15.14 -17.77
N TYR A 101 13.80 -15.46 -16.88
CA TYR A 101 14.97 -16.27 -17.23
C TYR A 101 14.57 -17.66 -17.71
N ILE A 102 13.66 -18.33 -17.01
CA ILE A 102 13.13 -19.65 -17.38
C ILE A 102 12.39 -19.56 -18.72
N GLU A 103 11.52 -18.57 -18.92
CA GLU A 103 10.82 -18.34 -20.18
C GLU A 103 11.78 -18.13 -21.36
N ASN A 104 12.84 -17.36 -21.16
CA ASN A 104 13.86 -17.14 -22.19
C ASN A 104 14.57 -18.42 -22.56
N LEU A 105 14.93 -19.25 -21.57
CA LEU A 105 15.54 -20.56 -21.82
C LEU A 105 14.59 -21.52 -22.53
N MET A 106 13.33 -21.60 -22.12
CA MET A 106 12.33 -22.46 -22.76
C MET A 106 12.02 -22.00 -24.19
N SER A 107 11.91 -20.70 -24.42
CA SER A 107 11.67 -20.12 -25.75
C SER A 107 12.85 -20.35 -26.69
N ALA A 108 14.08 -20.14 -26.21
CA ALA A 108 15.30 -20.41 -26.97
C ALA A 108 15.48 -21.92 -27.23
N SER A 109 15.12 -22.79 -26.28
CA SER A 109 15.17 -24.24 -26.45
C SER A 109 14.07 -24.77 -27.37
N SER A 110 12.90 -24.13 -27.42
CA SER A 110 11.79 -24.49 -28.31
C SER A 110 12.17 -24.31 -29.78
N VAL A 111 12.98 -23.30 -30.09
CA VAL A 111 13.55 -23.07 -31.44
C VAL A 111 14.43 -24.25 -31.93
N PHE A 112 14.96 -25.09 -31.03
CA PHE A 112 15.75 -26.28 -31.40
C PHE A 112 14.95 -27.59 -31.41
N GLN A 113 13.67 -27.61 -31.02
CA GLN A 113 12.84 -28.83 -31.02
C GLN A 113 12.18 -29.13 -32.37
N SER A 114 12.16 -28.19 -33.32
CA SER A 114 11.55 -28.41 -34.65
C SER A 114 12.35 -29.32 -35.58
N THR A 115 13.58 -29.71 -35.23
CA THR A 115 14.32 -30.76 -35.96
C THR A 115 14.18 -32.10 -35.24
N ASN A 116 12.95 -32.59 -35.07
CA ASN A 116 12.72 -33.99 -34.71
C ASN A 116 12.94 -34.88 -35.96
N PRO A 117 13.96 -35.76 -36.03
CA PRO A 117 14.19 -36.64 -37.16
C PRO A 117 13.20 -37.82 -37.25
N ASN A 118 12.11 -37.82 -36.46
CA ASN A 118 11.11 -38.90 -36.50
C ASN A 118 10.25 -38.94 -37.78
N ASN A 119 10.43 -38.04 -38.74
CA ASN A 119 9.74 -38.07 -40.05
C ASN A 119 10.43 -38.94 -41.14
N VAL A 120 11.54 -39.64 -40.84
CA VAL A 120 12.28 -40.41 -41.88
C VAL A 120 11.85 -41.87 -42.03
N LYS A 121 11.01 -42.44 -41.13
CA LYS A 121 10.71 -43.90 -41.12
C LYS A 121 9.39 -44.33 -41.77
N LYS A 122 8.77 -43.56 -42.68
CA LYS A 122 7.55 -44.01 -43.41
C LYS A 122 7.57 -43.80 -44.95
N LYS A 123 8.73 -43.79 -45.59
CA LYS A 123 8.83 -43.90 -47.07
C LYS A 123 9.80 -44.99 -47.51
N LYS A 124 9.60 -46.23 -47.06
CA LYS A 124 10.12 -47.44 -47.71
C LYS A 124 9.13 -48.59 -47.45
N SER A 125 8.13 -48.71 -48.32
CA SER A 125 7.45 -49.96 -48.72
C SER A 125 6.18 -49.61 -49.48
N GLN A 126 6.34 -49.36 -50.78
CA GLN A 126 5.40 -49.84 -51.79
C GLN A 126 6.08 -49.73 -53.16
N CYS A 127 6.82 -50.80 -53.50
CA CYS A 127 6.95 -51.26 -54.87
C CYS A 127 5.90 -52.36 -55.06
#